data_AF-A0A7C3A4K1-F1
#
_entry.id   AF-A0A7C3A4K1-F1
#
_cell.length_a   1.000
_cell.length_b   1.000
_cell.length_c   1.000
_cell.angle_alpha   90.00
_cell.angle_beta   90.00
_cell.angle_gamma   90.00
#
_symmetry.space_group_name_H-M   'P 1'
#
loop_
_entity.id
_entity.type
_entity.pdbx_description
1 polymer ?
#
loop_
_entity_poly.entity_id
_entity_poly.type
_entity_poly.pdbx_seq_one_letter_code
_entity_poly.pdbx_strand_id
1 'polypeptide(L)' 'DCYTCRHFSRAYLRHLFMARELLAYYLNTIHNLHYYLKLMREIRRALQEDRFEEFRREFYRLREEGATEVAP' A
#
# COMPACT_ATOMS: atom_id res chain seq x y z
N ASP A 1 -7.45 0.78 4.37
CA ASP A 1 -8.93 0.75 4.47
C ASP A 1 -9.48 1.84 3.54
N CYS A 2 -9.55 1.54 2.25
CA CYS A 2 -9.97 2.50 1.21
C CYS A 2 -11.09 1.90 0.37
N TYR A 3 -11.79 2.74 -0.40
CA TYR A 3 -12.88 2.33 -1.29
C TYR A 3 -12.49 1.10 -2.13
N THR A 4 -11.34 1.16 -2.80
CA THR A 4 -10.85 0.04 -3.61
C THR A 4 -10.70 -1.26 -2.81
N CYS A 5 -10.04 -1.23 -1.65
CA CYS A 5 -9.81 -2.42 -0.82
C CYS A 5 -11.09 -2.99 -0.19
N ARG A 6 -12.11 -2.16 0.03
CA ARG A 6 -13.38 -2.58 0.66
C ARG A 6 -14.34 -3.21 -0.34
N HIS A 7 -14.30 -2.76 -1.60
CA HIS A 7 -15.31 -3.14 -2.59
C HIS A 7 -14.78 -4.10 -3.67
N PHE A 8 -13.46 -4.20 -3.86
CA PHE A 8 -12.88 -4.98 -4.94
C PHE A 8 -11.78 -5.92 -4.46
N SER A 9 -11.78 -7.13 -5.02
CA SER A 9 -10.74 -8.13 -4.75
C SER A 9 -9.49 -7.89 -5.59
N ARG A 10 -8.35 -8.42 -5.13
CA ARG A 10 -7.08 -8.39 -5.91
C ARG A 10 -7.23 -9.09 -7.27
N ALA A 11 -7.96 -10.20 -7.31
CA ALA A 11 -8.22 -10.94 -8.55
C ALA A 11 -9.00 -10.10 -9.56
N TYR A 12 -10.01 -9.34 -9.10
CA TYR A 12 -10.78 -8.46 -9.96
C TYR A 12 -9.97 -7.28 -10.49
N LEU A 13 -9.14 -6.66 -9.64
CA LEU A 13 -8.20 -5.61 -10.09
C LEU A 13 -7.23 -6.13 -11.15
N ARG A 14 -6.70 -7.35 -10.97
CA ARG A 14 -5.85 -8.02 -11.97
C ARG A 14 -6.61 -8.26 -13.27
N HIS A 15 -7.85 -8.74 -13.20
CA HIS A 15 -8.70 -8.92 -14.37
C HIS A 15 -8.89 -7.62 -15.15
N LEU A 16 -9.29 -6.53 -14.48
CA LEU A 16 -9.49 -5.23 -15.13
C LEU A 16 -8.19 -4.73 -15.80
N PHE A 17 -7.05 -4.90 -15.13
CA PHE A 17 -5.76 -4.51 -15.68
C PHE A 17 -5.40 -5.32 -16.94
N MET A 18 -5.61 -6.64 -16.92
CA MET A 18 -5.37 -7.52 -18.07
C MET A 18 -6.32 -7.21 -19.24
N ALA A 19 -7.57 -6.86 -18.93
CA ALA A 19 -8.57 -6.44 -19.91
C ALA A 19 -8.32 -5.02 -20.46
N ARG A 20 -7.30 -4.31 -19.96
CA ARG A 20 -6.96 -2.91 -20.33
C ARG A 20 -8.09 -1.91 -20.06
N GLU A 21 -8.87 -2.18 -19.03
CA GLU A 21 -9.96 -1.30 -18.61
C GLU A 21 -9.44 -0.08 -17.85
N LEU A 22 -9.93 1.12 -18.21
CA LEU A 22 -9.54 2.37 -17.56
C LEU A 22 -9.82 2.39 -16.05
N LEU A 23 -10.86 1.66 -15.63
CA LEU A 23 -11.25 1.52 -14.23
C LEU A 23 -10.12 0.96 -13.35
N ALA A 24 -9.24 0.10 -13.90
CA ALA A 24 -8.09 -0.43 -13.17
C ALA A 24 -7.18 0.70 -12.65
N TYR A 25 -6.89 1.69 -13.51
CA TYR A 25 -6.02 2.81 -13.16
C TYR A 25 -6.69 3.75 -12.14
N TYR A 26 -8.00 3.97 -12.26
CA TYR A 26 -8.76 4.77 -11.32
C TYR A 26 -8.76 4.14 -9.92
N LEU A 27 -9.10 2.85 -9.82
CA LEU A 27 -9.12 2.13 -8.56
C LEU A 27 -7.73 2.02 -7.92
N ASN A 28 -6.69 1.79 -8.73
CA ASN A 28 -5.31 1.79 -8.25
C ASN A 28 -4.86 3.18 -7.76
N THR A 29 -5.27 4.26 -8.43
CA THR A 29 -4.98 5.63 -7.98
C THR A 29 -5.59 5.90 -6.61
N ILE A 30 -6.85 5.53 -6.40
CA ILE A 30 -7.52 5.66 -5.08
C ILE A 30 -6.76 4.88 -4.01
N HIS A 31 -6.37 3.63 -4.30
CA HIS A 31 -5.63 2.81 -3.36
C HIS A 31 -4.26 3.41 -3.04
N ASN A 32 -3.49 3.80 -4.05
CA ASN A 32 -2.15 4.35 -3.91
C ASN A 32 -2.16 5.64 -3.11
N LEU A 33 -3.06 6.57 -3.43
CA LEU A 33 -3.16 7.84 -2.70
C LEU A 33 -3.50 7.60 -1.23
N HIS A 34 -4.45 6.71 -0.94
CA HIS A 34 -4.77 6.36 0.45
C HIS A 34 -3.56 5.76 1.18
N TYR A 35 -2.81 4.87 0.52
CA TYR A 35 -1.60 4.28 1.07
C TYR A 35 -0.56 5.35 1.43
N TYR A 36 -0.21 6.24 0.50
CA TYR A 36 0.79 7.29 0.75
C TYR A 36 0.34 8.28 1.82
N LEU A 37 -0.94 8.68 1.83
CA LEU A 37 -1.48 9.54 2.87
C LEU A 37 -1.47 8.87 4.25
N LYS A 38 -1.67 7.55 4.32
CA LYS A 38 -1.52 6.79 5.57
C LYS A 38 -0.06 6.72 6.01
N LEU A 39 0.85 6.35 5.10
CA LEU A 39 2.29 6.28 5.37
C LEU A 39 2.82 7.61 5.91
N MET A 40 2.46 8.73 5.28
CA MET A 40 2.91 10.06 5.72
C MET A 40 2.34 10.45 7.08
N ARG A 41 1.13 9.99 7.43
CA ARG A 41 0.58 10.18 8.79
C ARG A 41 1.37 9.40 9.83
N GLU A 42 1.73 8.15 9.52
CA GLU A 42 2.51 7.31 10.43
C GLU A 42 3.93 7.85 10.64
N ILE A 43 4.58 8.34 9.57
CA ILE A 43 5.87 9.03 9.65
C ILE A 43 5.77 10.26 10.57
N ARG A 44 4.77 11.12 10.36
CA ARG A 44 4.58 12.31 11.20
C ARG A 44 4.35 11.95 12.67
N ARG A 45 3.57 10.90 12.96
CA ARG A 45 3.37 10.41 14.32
C ARG A 45 4.68 9.91 14.93
N ALA A 46 5.45 9.11 14.20
CA ALA A 46 6.73 8.59 14.70
C ALA A 46 7.74 9.71 15.00
N LEU A 47 7.73 10.80 14.23
CA LEU A 47 8.54 11.99 14.52
C LEU A 47 8.07 12.71 15.79
N GLN A 48 6.76 12.85 16.00
CA GLN A 48 6.21 13.47 17.22
C GLN A 48 6.49 12.66 18.50
N GLU A 49 6.66 11.34 18.36
CA GLU A 49 6.95 10.42 19.46
C GLU A 49 8.46 10.16 19.66
N ASP A 50 9.34 10.81 18.88
CA ASP A 50 10.80 10.55 18.86
C ASP A 50 11.19 9.08 18.55
N ARG A 51 10.33 8.37 17.79
CA ARG A 51 10.52 6.95 17.41
C ARG A 51 10.68 6.73 15.91
N PHE A 52 11.11 7.75 15.17
CA PHE A 52 11.25 7.66 13.71
C PHE A 52 12.24 6.58 13.27
N GLU A 53 13.36 6.42 13.97
CA GLU A 53 14.37 5.41 13.64
C GLU A 53 13.85 3.97 13.81
N GLU A 54 13.05 3.73 14.85
CA GLU A 54 12.38 2.45 15.06
C GLU A 54 11.36 2.18 13.94
N PHE A 55 10.51 3.17 13.65
CA PHE A 55 9.55 3.10 12.55
C PHE A 55 10.23 2.77 11.21
N ARG A 56 11.36 3.42 10.91
CA ARG A 56 12.12 3.21 9.68
C ARG A 56 12.65 1.78 9.58
N ARG A 57 13.29 1.26 10.63
CA ARG A 57 13.81 -0.11 10.64
C ARG A 57 12.70 -1.13 10.41
N GLU A 58 11.59 -0.98 11.12
CA GLU A 58 10.44 -1.87 11.00
C GLU A 58 9.81 -1.83 9.60
N PHE A 59 9.67 -0.63 9.04
CA PHE A 59 9.11 -0.43 7.70
C PHE A 59 9.90 -1.16 6.62
N TYR A 60 11.24 -1.13 6.68
CA TYR A 60 12.09 -1.85 5.72
C TYR A 60 12.10 -3.36 5.98
N ARG A 61 12.20 -3.77 7.26
CA ARG A 61 12.16 -5.20 7.66
C ARG A 61 10.93 -5.91 7.08
N LEU A 62 9.73 -5.36 7.29
CA LEU A 62 8.48 -5.95 6.79
C LEU A 62 8.41 -6.05 5.26
N ARG A 63 9.11 -5.16 4.54
CA ARG A 63 9.13 -5.17 3.07
C ARG A 63 10.16 -6.14 2.50
N GLU A 64 11.27 -6.35 3.20
CA GLU A 64 12.24 -7.39 2.87
C GLU A 64 11.64 -8.78 3.09
N GLU A 65 10.89 -8.97 4.19
CA GLU A 65 10.12 -10.19 4.48
C GLU A 65 9.00 -10.42 3.44
N GLY A 66 8.22 -9.39 3.12
CA GLY A 66 7.20 -9.48 2.08
C GLY A 66 7.74 -9.68 0.66
N ALA A 67 8.99 -9.28 0.39
CA ALA A 67 9.67 -9.56 -0.88
C ALA A 67 10.17 -11.01 -0.97
N THR A 68 10.49 -11.63 0.17
CA THR A 68 10.93 -13.03 0.22
C THR A 68 9.76 -14.02 0.07
N GLU A 69 8.56 -13.66 0.52
CA GLU A 69 7.34 -14.49 0.34
C GLU A 69 6.77 -14.48 -1.10
N VAL A 70 7.17 -13.52 -1.94
CA VAL A 70 6.65 -13.35 -3.32
C VAL A 70 7.67 -13.82 -4.37
N ALA A 71 8.87 -14.28 -3.95
CA ALA A 71 9.84 -14.91 -4.83
C ALA A 71 9.36 -16.33 -5.23
N PRO A 72 9.54 -16.76 -6.49
CA PRO A 72 9.08 -18.05 -6.99
C PRO A 72 9.78 -19.24 -6.35
#